data_AF-A0A0K2TMW6-F1
#
_entry.id   AF-A0A0K2TMW6-F1
#
_cell.length_a   1.000
_cell.length_b   1.000
_cell.length_c   1.000
_cell.angle_alpha   90.00
_cell.angle_beta   90.00
_cell.angle_gamma   90.00
#
_symmetry.space_group_name_H-M   'P 1'
#
loop_
_entity.id
_entity.type
_entity.pdbx_description
1 polymer ?
#
loop_
_entity_poly.entity_id
_entity_poly.type
_entity_poly.pdbx_seq_one_letter_code
_entity_poly.pdbx_strand_id
1 'polypeptide(L)'
;SYYYIKELKTCSGQKVVNTKQKTGYVGFLIAIQSFIYLYNSLIETNYQKYILTHKFSQDHLELLFFAIRSANGHNNNPLVRQFSSAYKRLIIII
;
A
#
# COMPACT_ATOMS: atom_id res chain seq x y z
N SER A 1 -12.66 -4.37 18.31
CA SER A 1 -12.27 -5.62 17.60
C SER A 1 -12.58 -5.47 16.12
N TYR A 2 -11.75 -5.94 15.18
CA TYR A 2 -11.96 -5.77 13.73
C TYR A 2 -13.28 -6.39 13.23
N TYR A 3 -13.89 -7.28 14.02
CA TYR A 3 -15.26 -7.77 13.84
C TYR A 3 -16.30 -6.64 13.75
N TYR A 4 -16.14 -5.54 14.48
CA TYR A 4 -17.03 -4.38 14.37
C TYR A 4 -17.03 -3.80 12.95
N ILE A 5 -15.85 -3.68 12.33
CA ILE A 5 -15.69 -3.14 10.97
C ILE A 5 -16.36 -4.07 9.94
N LYS A 6 -16.25 -5.39 10.15
CA LYS A 6 -16.90 -6.40 9.31
C LYS A 6 -18.43 -6.32 9.35
N GLU A 7 -18.99 -5.88 10.48
CA GLU A 7 -20.44 -5.78 10.70
C GLU A 7 -21.02 -4.39 10.40
N LEU A 8 -20.21 -3.45 9.88
CA LEU A 8 -20.70 -2.14 9.45
C LEU A 8 -21.77 -2.27 8.37
N LYS A 9 -22.83 -1.46 8.51
CA LYS A 9 -23.99 -1.44 7.61
C LYS A 9 -24.21 -0.03 7.05
N THR A 10 -24.77 0.03 5.86
CA THR A 10 -25.30 1.26 5.26
C THR A 10 -26.58 1.71 5.99
N CYS A 11 -27.06 2.93 5.68
CA CYS A 11 -28.37 3.41 6.15
C CYS A 11 -29.54 2.49 5.74
N SER A 12 -29.39 1.70 4.67
CA SER A 12 -30.36 0.69 4.23
C SER A 12 -30.22 -0.67 4.94
N GLY A 13 -29.31 -0.80 5.91
CA GLY A 13 -29.10 -2.04 6.68
C GLY A 13 -28.24 -3.09 5.97
N GLN A 14 -27.77 -2.83 4.75
CA GLN A 14 -26.87 -3.73 4.00
C GLN A 14 -25.46 -3.67 4.57
N LYS A 15 -24.80 -4.82 4.76
CA LYS A 15 -23.38 -4.84 5.16
C LYS A 15 -22.51 -4.13 4.13
N VAL A 16 -21.60 -3.26 4.56
CA VAL A 16 -20.73 -2.47 3.68
C VAL A 16 -19.86 -3.38 2.80
N VAL A 17 -19.41 -4.52 3.33
CA VAL A 17 -18.65 -5.53 2.58
C VAL A 17 -19.41 -6.17 1.41
N ASN A 18 -20.74 -6.04 1.38
CA ASN A 18 -21.60 -6.57 0.32
C ASN A 18 -22.02 -5.49 -0.69
N THR A 19 -21.56 -4.25 -0.53
CA THR A 19 -21.88 -3.14 -1.43
C THR A 19 -20.93 -3.09 -2.63
N LYS A 20 -21.23 -2.22 -3.60
CA LYS A 20 -20.30 -1.92 -4.71
C LYS A 20 -19.03 -1.20 -4.25
N GLN A 21 -19.09 -0.47 -3.12
CA GLN A 21 -17.96 0.29 -2.55
C GLN A 21 -17.16 -0.51 -1.52
N LYS A 22 -17.30 -1.85 -1.50
CA LYS A 22 -16.66 -2.74 -0.53
C LYS A 22 -15.14 -2.74 -0.56
N THR A 23 -14.51 -2.35 -1.67
CA THR A 23 -13.07 -2.56 -1.91
C THR A 23 -12.19 -1.97 -0.81
N GLY A 24 -12.40 -0.70 -0.43
CA GLY A 24 -11.60 -0.07 0.63
C GLY A 24 -11.78 -0.75 2.00
N TYR A 25 -13.02 -1.13 2.33
CA TYR A 25 -13.34 -1.80 3.60
C TYR A 25 -12.76 -3.21 3.68
N VAL A 26 -12.92 -3.99 2.60
CA VAL A 26 -12.35 -5.34 2.51
C VAL A 26 -10.83 -5.28 2.53
N GLY A 27 -10.23 -4.34 1.81
CA GLY A 27 -8.78 -4.10 1.84
C GLY A 27 -8.27 -3.78 3.25
N PHE A 28 -8.99 -2.93 3.99
CA PHE A 28 -8.64 -2.62 5.38
C PHE A 28 -8.74 -3.83 6.31
N LEU A 29 -9.79 -4.64 6.17
CA LEU A 29 -9.95 -5.88 6.95
C LEU A 29 -8.83 -6.88 6.65
N ILE A 30 -8.48 -7.05 5.37
CA ILE A 30 -7.37 -7.91 4.95
C ILE A 30 -6.06 -7.38 5.56
N ALA A 31 -5.78 -6.08 5.48
CA ALA A 31 -4.58 -5.49 6.04
C ALA A 31 -4.45 -5.77 7.55
N ILE A 32 -5.52 -5.55 8.33
CA ILE A 32 -5.52 -5.88 9.77
C ILE A 32 -5.17 -7.35 10.00
N GLN A 33 -5.83 -8.25 9.28
CA GLN A 33 -5.63 -9.69 9.46
C GLN A 33 -4.23 -10.14 9.04
N SER A 34 -3.69 -9.56 7.97
CA SER A 34 -2.31 -9.78 7.53
C SER A 34 -1.28 -9.31 8.56
N PHE A 35 -1.49 -8.15 9.20
CA PHE A 35 -0.57 -7.66 10.23
C PHE A 35 -0.62 -8.50 11.52
N ILE A 36 -1.79 -8.99 11.92
CA ILE A 36 -1.89 -9.97 13.02
C ILE A 36 -1.10 -11.22 12.69
N TYR A 37 -1.25 -11.75 11.47
CA TYR A 37 -0.51 -12.94 11.03
C TYR A 37 1.01 -12.68 10.97
N LEU A 38 1.45 -11.52 10.49
CA LEU A 38 2.86 -11.13 10.49
C LEU A 38 3.41 -11.01 11.91
N TYR A 39 2.65 -10.44 12.84
CA TYR A 39 3.05 -10.36 14.24
C TYR A 39 3.26 -11.75 14.84
N ASN A 40 2.29 -12.65 14.68
CA ASN A 40 2.39 -14.00 15.22
C ASN A 40 3.54 -14.80 14.57
N SER A 41 3.76 -14.61 13.27
CA SER A 41 4.79 -15.36 12.54
C SER A 41 6.22 -14.83 12.72
N LEU A 42 6.40 -13.52 12.98
CA LEU A 42 7.71 -12.88 13.08
C LEU A 42 8.09 -12.48 14.50
N ILE A 43 7.14 -11.94 15.27
CA ILE A 43 7.40 -11.39 16.61
C ILE A 43 7.26 -12.48 17.67
N GLU A 44 6.15 -13.24 17.69
CA GLU A 44 5.95 -14.28 18.69
C GLU A 44 6.97 -15.44 18.55
N THR A 45 7.44 -15.70 17.33
CA THR A 45 8.51 -16.68 17.05
C THR A 45 9.92 -16.15 17.34
N ASN A 46 10.06 -14.91 17.80
CA ASN A 46 11.33 -14.20 18.00
C ASN A 46 12.21 -14.06 16.73
N TYR A 47 11.64 -14.24 15.54
CA TYR A 47 12.38 -14.02 14.29
C TYR A 47 12.76 -12.54 14.10
N GLN A 48 11.90 -11.62 14.56
CA GLN A 48 12.16 -10.20 14.53
C GLN A 48 11.68 -9.50 15.81
N LYS A 49 12.34 -8.40 16.19
CA LYS A 49 12.00 -7.65 17.41
C LYS A 49 10.80 -6.71 17.24
N TYR A 50 10.57 -6.21 16.03
CA TYR A 50 9.50 -5.26 15.71
C TYR A 50 9.18 -5.26 14.22
N ILE A 51 7.97 -4.81 13.86
CA ILE A 51 7.53 -4.63 12.47
C ILE A 51 7.45 -3.14 12.15
N LEU A 52 8.11 -2.73 11.07
CA LEU A 52 8.00 -1.37 10.53
C LEU A 52 6.83 -1.30 9.53
N THR A 53 5.63 -1.00 10.01
CA THR A 53 4.40 -0.99 9.19
C THR A 53 4.49 -0.07 7.97
N HIS A 54 5.22 1.05 8.06
CA HIS A 54 5.45 1.97 6.94
C HIS A 54 6.18 1.32 5.75
N LYS A 55 6.96 0.25 5.95
CA LYS A 55 7.64 -0.47 4.86
C LYS A 55 6.69 -1.24 3.95
N PHE A 56 5.47 -1.50 4.40
CA PHE A 56 4.41 -2.12 3.61
C PHE A 56 3.54 -1.10 2.88
N SER A 57 3.74 0.20 3.13
CA SER A 57 3.04 1.27 2.44
C SER A 57 3.54 1.44 1.00
N GLN A 58 2.64 1.81 0.09
CA GLN A 58 2.97 2.13 -1.31
C GLN A 58 3.78 3.43 -1.44
N ASP A 59 3.88 4.24 -0.37
CA ASP A 59 4.57 5.54 -0.37
C ASP A 59 5.96 5.50 -1.01
N HIS A 60 6.73 4.43 -0.77
CA HIS A 60 8.06 4.28 -1.38
C HIS A 60 8.00 4.23 -2.92
N LEU A 61 7.00 3.55 -3.49
CA LEU A 61 6.78 3.51 -4.93
C LEU A 61 6.27 4.86 -5.45
N GLU A 62 5.43 5.56 -4.68
CA GLU A 62 4.96 6.90 -5.05
C GLU A 62 6.11 7.92 -5.09
N LEU A 63 7.01 7.87 -4.10
CA LEU A 63 8.23 8.67 -4.05
C LEU A 63 9.14 8.37 -5.26
N LEU A 64 9.29 7.10 -5.64
CA LEU A 64 10.03 6.71 -6.84
C LEU A 64 9.39 7.32 -8.11
N PHE A 65 8.07 7.22 -8.27
CA PHE A 65 7.38 7.80 -9.42
C PHE A 65 7.46 9.33 -9.43
N PHE A 66 7.43 9.96 -8.26
CA PHE A 66 7.68 11.40 -8.14
C PHE A 66 9.08 11.76 -8.64
N ALA A 67 10.12 11.04 -8.22
CA ALA A 67 11.48 11.24 -8.69
C ALA A 67 11.59 11.08 -10.22
N ILE A 68 10.96 10.04 -10.79
CA ILE A 68 10.94 9.81 -12.24
C ILE A 68 10.25 10.95 -13.00
N ARG A 69 9.13 11.49 -12.48
CA ARG A 69 8.45 12.63 -13.11
C ARG A 69 9.31 13.91 -13.02
N SER A 70 9.98 14.13 -11.90
CA SER A 70 10.86 15.30 -11.70
C SER A 70 12.12 15.28 -12.57
N ALA A 71 12.54 14.10 -13.04
CA ALA A 71 13.77 13.89 -13.79
C ALA A 71 13.84 14.60 -15.16
N ASN A 72 12.71 15.04 -15.71
CA ASN A 72 12.59 15.70 -17.02
C ASN A 72 12.10 17.15 -16.93
N GLY A 73 12.31 17.84 -15.80
CA GLY A 73 11.90 19.24 -15.62
C GLY A 73 10.37 19.40 -15.62
N HIS A 74 9.81 20.26 -16.47
CA HIS A 74 8.37 20.51 -16.55
C HIS A 74 7.55 19.39 -17.25
N ASN A 75 8.18 18.28 -17.66
CA ASN A 75 7.47 17.17 -18.28
C ASN A 75 6.90 16.18 -17.24
N ASN A 76 5.73 16.51 -16.71
CA ASN A 76 5.03 15.71 -15.70
C ASN A 76 4.47 14.36 -16.24
N ASN A 77 4.48 14.15 -17.56
CA ASN A 77 3.96 12.95 -18.19
C ASN A 77 4.96 12.38 -19.23
N PRO A 78 6.01 11.70 -18.77
CA PRO A 78 7.06 11.19 -19.65
C PRO A 78 6.53 10.10 -20.59
N LEU A 79 7.03 10.10 -21.83
CA LEU A 79 6.90 8.96 -22.73
C LEU A 79 7.62 7.74 -22.15
N VAL A 80 7.23 6.54 -22.59
CA VAL A 80 7.81 5.26 -22.13
C VAL A 80 9.35 5.25 -22.21
N ARG A 81 9.93 5.81 -23.27
CA ARG A 81 11.39 5.91 -23.44
C ARG A 81 12.03 6.84 -22.40
N GLN A 82 11.36 7.95 -22.08
CA GLN A 82 11.82 8.91 -21.06
C GLN A 82 11.73 8.31 -19.66
N PHE A 83 10.63 7.59 -19.35
CA PHE A 83 10.49 6.83 -18.12
C PHE A 83 11.61 5.82 -17.96
N SER A 84 11.87 4.98 -18.98
CA SER A 84 12.93 3.97 -18.95
C SER A 84 14.33 4.57 -18.76
N SER A 85 14.62 5.68 -19.44
CA SER A 85 15.89 6.41 -19.27
C SER A 85 16.05 6.95 -17.85
N ALA A 86 15.03 7.62 -17.33
CA ALA A 86 15.05 8.18 -15.97
C ALA A 86 15.16 7.09 -14.90
N TYR A 87 14.43 5.98 -15.06
CA TYR A 87 14.51 4.83 -14.16
C TYR A 87 15.90 4.19 -14.15
N LYS A 88 16.50 3.94 -15.33
CA LYS A 88 17.88 3.45 -15.44
C LYS A 88 18.87 4.38 -14.76
N ARG A 89 18.73 5.69 -14.98
CA ARG A 89 19.58 6.70 -14.33
C ARG A 89 19.44 6.66 -12.80
N LEU A 90 18.22 6.56 -12.28
CA LEU A 90 17.98 6.49 -10.83
C LEU A 90 18.59 5.23 -10.22
N ILE A 91 18.49 4.08 -10.88
CA ILE A 91 19.08 2.82 -10.38
C ILE A 91 20.61 2.84 -10.42
N ILE A 92 21.22 3.45 -11.42
CA ILE A 92 22.68 3.54 -11.51
C ILE A 92 23.26 4.49 -10.45
N ILE A 93 22.46 5.45 -9.98
CA ILE A 93 22.85 6.45 -8.98
C ILE A 93 22.68 5.92 -7.53
N ILE A 94 21.82 4.92 -7.32
CA ILE A 94 21.62 4.24 -6.02
C ILE A 94 22.69 3.15 -5.86
#